data_AF-A0A453MY81-F1
#
_entry.id   AF-A0A453MY81-F1
#
_cell.length_a   1.000
_cell.length_b   1.000
_cell.length_c   1.000
_cell.angle_alpha   90.00
_cell.angle_beta   90.00
_cell.angle_gamma   90.00
#
_symmetry.space_group_name_H-M   'P 1'
#
loop_
_entity.id
_entity.type
_entity.pdbx_description
1 polymer ?
#
loop_
_entity_poly.entity_id
_entity_poly.type
_entity_poly.pdbx_seq_one_letter_code
_entity_poly.pdbx_strand_id
1 'polypeptide(L)' 'ENVIRDAVTYTEHARRKTVTAMDVVYALKRQGRTLYGFGR' A
#
# COMPACT_ATOMS: atom_id res chain seq x y z
N GLU A 1 -2.11 5.45 11.36
CA GLU A 1 -2.54 6.36 10.28
C GLU A 1 -1.58 6.42 9.09
N ASN A 2 -0.26 6.48 9.29
CA ASN A 2 0.74 6.62 8.21
C ASN A 2 0.63 5.60 7.07
N VAL A 3 0.21 4.35 7.34
CA VAL A 3 0.05 3.32 6.28
C VAL A 3 -1.03 3.70 5.27
N ILE A 4 -2.14 4.28 5.75
CA ILE A 4 -3.26 4.66 4.89
C ILE A 4 -2.85 5.83 4.00
N ARG A 5 -2.12 6.81 4.55
CA ARG A 5 -1.60 7.95 3.77
C ARG A 5 -0.64 7.49 2.68
N ASP A 6 0.26 6.56 3.00
CA ASP A 6 1.19 5.98 2.03
C ASP A 6 0.44 5.16 0.95
N ALA A 7 -0.54 4.33 1.34
CA ALA A 7 -1.34 3.53 0.40
C ALA A 7 -2.18 4.40 -0.55
N VAL A 8 -2.77 5.49 -0.04
CA VAL A 8 -3.50 6.48 -0.85
C VAL A 8 -2.53 7.18 -1.81
N THR A 9 -1.35 7.57 -1.35
CA THR A 9 -0.31 8.17 -2.21
C THR A 9 0.07 7.25 -3.37
N TYR A 10 0.26 5.95 -3.13
CA TYR A 10 0.53 4.98 -4.20
C TYR A 10 -0.65 4.80 -5.17
N THR A 11 -1.87 4.84 -4.64
CA THR A 11 -3.09 4.72 -5.44
C THR A 11 -3.28 5.93 -6.35
N GLU A 12 -3.06 7.15 -5.83
CA GLU A 12 -3.11 8.40 -6.58
C GLU A 12 -1.97 8.50 -7.60
N HIS A 13 -0.76 8.08 -7.23
CA HIS A 13 0.38 8.02 -8.14
C HIS A 13 0.10 7.13 -9.35
N ALA A 14 -0.61 6.02 -9.14
CA ALA A 14 -1.07 5.13 -10.20
C ALA A 14 -2.36 5.60 -10.90
N ARG A 15 -2.88 6.79 -10.58
CA ARG A 15 -4.13 7.36 -11.10
C ARG A 15 -5.35 6.46 -10.93
N ARG A 16 -5.36 5.65 -9.87
CA ARG A 16 -6.48 4.77 -9.50
C ARG A 16 -7.37 5.45 -8.46
N LYS A 17 -8.66 5.10 -8.43
CA LYS A 17 -9.61 5.56 -7.38
C LYS A 17 -9.81 4.54 -6.27
N THR A 18 -9.30 3.33 -6.47
CA THR A 18 -9.47 2.20 -5.55
C THR A 18 -8.10 1.75 -5.06
N VAL A 19 -7.92 1.78 -3.75
CA VAL A 19 -6.73 1.24 -3.08
C VAL A 19 -6.71 -0.26 -3.28
N THR A 20 -5.61 -0.77 -3.82
CA THR A 20 -5.41 -2.21 -3.98
C THR A 20 -4.62 -2.78 -2.81
N ALA A 21 -4.68 -4.09 -2.64
CA ALA A 21 -3.90 -4.77 -1.61
C ALA A 21 -2.39 -4.52 -1.77
N MET A 22 -1.89 -4.37 -2.99
CA MET A 22 -0.48 -4.08 -3.26
C MET A 22 -0.05 -2.70 -2.73
N ASP A 23 -0.92 -1.68 -2.86
CA ASP A 23 -0.62 -0.34 -2.33
C ASP A 23 -0.46 -0.36 -0.81
N VAL A 24 -1.28 -1.19 -0.14
CA VAL A 24 -1.20 -1.41 1.31
C VAL A 24 0.04 -2.21 1.68
N VAL A 25 0.39 -3.25 0.92
CA VAL A 25 1.61 -4.05 1.15
C VAL A 25 2.86 -3.20 0.97
N TYR A 26 2.89 -2.33 -0.03
CA TYR A 26 4.01 -1.40 -0.23
C TYR A 26 4.10 -0.35 0.89
N ALA A 27 2.97 0.21 1.32
CA ALA A 27 2.91 1.10 2.47
C ALA A 27 3.40 0.42 3.77
N LEU A 28 3.05 -0.85 3.98
CA LEU A 28 3.52 -1.64 5.11
C LEU A 28 5.02 -1.91 5.03
N LYS A 29 5.52 -2.30 3.85
CA LYS A 29 6.95 -2.56 3.62
C LYS A 29 7.80 -1.32 3.91
N ARG A 30 7.31 -0.13 3.57
CA ARG A 30 7.96 1.15 3.90
C ARG A 30 8.08 1.39 5.40
N GLN A 31 7.18 0.84 6.22
CA GLN A 31 7.22 0.92 7.68
C GLN A 31 7.94 -0.27 8.34
N GLY A 32 8.62 -1.11 7.55
CA GLY A 32 9.29 -2.31 8.06
C GLY A 32 8.33 -3.43 8.48
N ARG A 33 7.07 -3.38 8.05
CA ARG A 33 6.06 -4.42 8.32
C ARG A 33 5.83 -5.23 7.06
N THR A 34 5.82 -6.56 7.17
CA THR A 34 5.57 -7.44 6.02
C THR A 34 4.28 -8.21 6.23
N LEU A 35 3.37 -8.09 5.27
CA LEU A 35 2.13 -8.86 5.25
C LEU A 35 2.34 -10.12 4.39
N TYR A 36 2.40 -11.27 5.04
CA TYR A 36 2.57 -12.56 4.37
C TYR A 36 1.28 -12.97 3.62
N GLY A 37 1.44 -13.63 2.47
CA GLY A 37 0.31 -14.11 1.66
C GLY A 37 -0.17 -13.15 0.55
N PHE A 38 0.45 -11.97 0.41
CA PHE A 38 0.09 -10.96 -0.60
C PHE A 38 1.15 -10.75 -1.70
N GLY A 39 2.02 -11.74 -1.93
CA GLY A 39 3.14 -11.65 -2.89
C GLY A 39 3.04 -12.62 -4.06
N ARG A 40 1.83 -12.94 -4.52
CA ARG A 40 1.60 -13.86 -5.64
C ARG A 40 0.86 -13.15 -6.77
#